data_AF-A0A1H5RJ59-F1
#
_entry.id   AF-A0A1H5RJ59-F1
#
_cell.length_a   1.000
_cell.length_b   1.000
_cell.length_c   1.000
_cell.angle_alpha   90.00
_cell.angle_beta   90.00
_cell.angle_gamma   90.00
#
_symmetry.space_group_name_H-M   'P 1'
#
loop_
_entity.id
_entity.type
_entity.pdbx_description
1 polymer ?
#
loop_
_entity_poly.entity_id
_entity_poly.type
_entity_poly.pdbx_seq_one_letter_code
_entity_poly.pdbx_strand_id
1 'polypeptide(L)' 'MTRSTQQLVDLLEATHWRIFLLTTQLRDGTATAGEQNEVADELTELVELLRSHADDTESGVVPTSS' A
#
# COMPACT_ATOMS: atom_id res chain seq x y z
N MET A 1 -5.66 -12.59 -13.49
CA MET A 1 -5.00 -11.47 -12.80
C MET A 1 -3.50 -11.64 -12.95
N THR A 2 -2.74 -10.59 -13.27
CA THR A 2 -1.28 -10.72 -13.40
C THR A 2 -0.65 -10.89 -12.01
N ARG A 3 0.58 -11.42 -11.96
CA ARG A 3 1.34 -11.54 -10.71
C ARG A 3 1.55 -10.17 -10.03
N SER A 4 1.81 -9.14 -10.82
CA SER A 4 1.98 -7.75 -10.34
C SER A 4 0.69 -7.23 -9.69
N THR A 5 -0.46 -7.45 -10.33
CA THR A 5 -1.75 -7.06 -9.74
C THR A 5 -2.08 -7.82 -8.45
N GLN A 6 -1.72 -9.11 -8.34
CA GLN A 6 -1.90 -9.86 -7.07
C GLN A 6 -1.02 -9.29 -5.96
N GLN A 7 0.25 -9.00 -6.24
CA GLN A 7 1.15 -8.40 -5.26
C GLN A 7 0.64 -7.03 -4.79
N LEU A 8 0.07 -6.23 -5.70
CA LEU A 8 -0.56 -4.96 -5.34
C LEU A 8 -1.79 -5.15 -4.45
N VAL A 9 -2.63 -6.14 -4.73
CA VAL A 9 -3.78 -6.49 -3.87
C VAL A 9 -3.31 -6.92 -2.48
N ASP A 10 -2.32 -7.81 -2.39
CA ASP A 10 -1.78 -8.29 -1.12
C ASP A 10 -1.21 -7.13 -0.29
N LEU A 11 -0.51 -6.18 -0.94
CA LEU A 11 0.01 -4.98 -0.30
C LEU A 11 -1.12 -4.08 0.20
N LEU A 12 -2.17 -3.85 -0.60
CA LEU A 12 -3.33 -3.05 -0.20
C LEU A 12 -4.03 -3.64 1.03
N GLU A 13 -4.20 -4.97 1.08
CA GLU A 13 -4.79 -5.64 2.23
C GLU A 13 -3.93 -5.50 3.49
N ALA A 14 -2.61 -5.67 3.36
CA ALA A 14 -1.67 -5.49 4.46
C ALA A 14 -1.70 -4.04 5.00
N THR A 15 -1.68 -3.05 4.12
CA THR A 15 -1.78 -1.64 4.51
C THR A 15 -3.12 -1.33 5.17
N HIS A 16 -4.22 -1.89 4.69
CA HIS A 16 -5.54 -1.70 5.31
C HIS A 16 -5.56 -2.19 6.77
N TRP A 17 -4.96 -3.35 7.05
CA TRP A 17 -4.82 -3.86 8.42
C TRP A 17 -3.97 -2.95 9.31
N ARG A 18 -2.88 -2.39 8.78
CA ARG A 18 -2.02 -1.44 9.52
C ARG A 18 -2.73 -0.14 9.84
N ILE A 19 -3.47 0.44 8.89
CA ILE A 19 -4.30 1.62 9.13
C ILE A 19 -5.34 1.33 10.21
N PHE A 20 -5.98 0.16 10.16
CA PHE A 20 -6.97 -0.26 11.16
C PHE A 20 -6.36 -0.36 12.56
N LEU A 21 -5.17 -0.96 12.67
CA LEU A 21 -4.43 -1.05 13.93
C LEU A 21 -4.09 0.35 14.45
N LEU A 22 -3.49 1.21 13.63
CA LEU A 22 -3.14 2.57 14.02
C LEU A 22 -4.37 3.37 14.47
N THR A 23 -5.48 3.25 13.75
CA THR A 23 -6.75 3.91 14.10
C THR A 23 -7.24 3.47 15.48
N THR A 24 -7.10 2.18 15.81
CA THR A 24 -7.46 1.63 17.11
C THR A 24 -6.51 2.17 18.19
N GLN A 25 -5.20 2.14 17.97
CA GLN A 25 -4.21 2.67 18.92
C GLN A 25 -4.36 4.17 19.16
N LEU A 26 -4.69 4.95 18.13
CA LEU A 26 -4.97 6.39 18.25
C LEU A 26 -6.21 6.65 19.11
N ARG A 27 -7.27 5.85 18.92
CA ARG A 27 -8.50 5.94 19.74
C ARG A 27 -8.24 5.60 21.20
N ASP A 28 -7.39 4.60 21.44
CA ASP A 28 -7.07 4.12 22.77
C ASP A 28 -5.96 4.96 23.46
N GLY A 29 -5.36 5.92 22.73
CA GLY A 29 -4.27 6.77 23.23
C GLY A 29 -2.94 6.03 23.40
N THR A 30 -2.78 4.88 22.74
CA THR A 30 -1.58 4.03 22.84
C THR A 30 -0.64 4.18 21.65
N ALA A 31 -1.05 4.89 20.59
CA ALA A 31 -0.22 5.10 19.41
C ALA A 31 0.99 5.98 19.74
N THR A 32 2.18 5.51 19.37
CA THR A 32 3.40 6.30 19.42
C THR A 32 3.55 7.18 18.19
N ALA A 33 4.40 8.21 18.27
CA ALA A 33 4.75 9.01 17.10
C ALA A 33 5.55 8.19 16.06
N GLY A 34 6.32 7.19 16.51
CA GLY A 34 7.04 6.28 15.63
C GLY A 34 6.09 5.46 14.74
N GLU A 35 5.11 4.80 15.33
CA GLU A 35 4.10 4.03 14.59
C GLU A 35 3.30 4.89 13.61
N GLN A 36 3.00 6.14 13.97
CA GLN A 36 2.34 7.09 13.05
C GLN A 36 3.21 7.42 11.85
N ASN A 37 4.50 7.70 12.06
CA ASN A 37 5.43 8.01 10.99
C ASN A 37 5.67 6.78 10.09
N GLU A 38 5.85 5.60 10.66
CA GLU A 38 6.02 4.36 9.90
C GLU A 38 4.83 4.09 8.96
N VAL A 39 3.59 4.22 9.46
CA VAL A 39 2.39 4.06 8.63
C VAL A 39 2.31 5.15 7.56
N ALA A 40 2.72 6.38 7.86
CA ALA A 40 2.72 7.48 6.87
C ALA A 40 3.73 7.25 5.75
N ASP A 41 4.93 6.75 6.07
CA ASP A 41 5.97 6.40 5.10
C ASP A 41 5.49 5.26 4.19
N GLU A 42 4.94 4.19 4.76
CA GLU A 42 4.38 3.07 3.99
C GLU A 42 3.22 3.50 3.06
N LEU A 43 2.37 4.43 3.51
CA LEU A 43 1.29 4.97 2.67
C LEU A 43 1.83 5.79 1.50
N THR A 44 2.93 6.52 1.71
CA THR A 44 3.58 7.29 0.66
C THR A 44 4.12 6.35 -0.43
N GLU A 45 4.83 5.30 -0.03
CA GLU A 45 5.34 4.27 -0.96
C GLU A 45 4.20 3.57 -1.73
N LEU A 46 3.10 3.22 -1.04
CA LEU A 46 1.94 2.60 -1.68
C LEU A 46 1.30 3.51 -2.74
N VAL A 47 1.20 4.81 -2.48
CA VAL A 47 0.66 5.77 -3.45
C VAL A 47 1.53 5.84 -4.70
N GLU A 48 2.86 5.81 -4.54
CA GLU A 48 3.79 5.78 -5.67
C GLU A 48 3.65 4.50 -6.49
N LEU A 49 3.55 3.34 -5.83
CA LEU A 49 3.33 2.06 -6.48
C LEU A 49 2.01 2.01 -7.25
N LEU A 50 0.92 2.53 -6.66
CA LEU A 50 -0.39 2.61 -7.31
C LEU A 50 -0.35 3.47 -8.58
N ARG A 51 0.33 4.63 -8.53
CA ARG A 51 0.52 5.50 -9.69
C ARG A 51 1.31 4.80 -10.79
N SER A 52 2.45 4.18 -10.43
CA SER A 52 3.24 3.40 -11.39
C SER A 52 2.43 2.28 -12.04
N HIS A 53 1.63 1.54 -11.27
CA HIS A 53 0.79 0.48 -11.82
C HIS A 53 -0.31 1.01 -12.74
N ALA A 54 -0.89 2.17 -12.42
CA ALA A 54 -1.88 2.83 -13.27
C ALA A 54 -1.24 3.29 -14.59
N ASP A 55 -0.05 3.90 -14.54
CA ASP A 55 0.69 4.34 -15.72
C ASP A 55 1.07 3.16 -16.63
N ASP A 56 1.50 2.03 -16.07
CA ASP A 56 1.80 0.79 -16.80
C ASP A 56 0.54 0.24 -17.49
N THR A 57 -0.61 0.31 -16.81
CA THR A 57 -1.90 -0.17 -17.33
C THR A 57 -2.42 0.74 -18.45
N GLU A 58 -2.34 2.07 -18.28
CA GLU A 58 -2.75 3.06 -19.29
C GLU A 58 -1.87 2.99 -20.54
N SER A 59 -0.57 2.75 -20.36
CA SER A 59 0.39 2.61 -21.46
C SER A 59 0.20 1.33 -22.28
N GLY A 60 -0.72 0.43 -21.88
CA GLY A 60 -0.95 -0.85 -22.57
C GLY A 60 0.26 -1.78 -22.53
N VAL A 61 1.22 -1.54 -21.62
CA VAL A 61 2.41 -2.37 -21.45
C VAL A 61 1.98 -3.66 -20.77
N VAL A 62 1.61 -4.64 -21.59
CA VAL A 62 1.44 -6.01 -21.12
C VAL A 62 2.84 -6.53 -20.78
N PRO A 63 3.16 -6.89 -19.52
CA PRO A 63 4.46 -7.43 -19.19
C PRO A 63 4.66 -8.71 -19.99
N THR A 64 5.60 -8.69 -20.94
CA THR A 64 6.04 -9.89 -21.64
C THR A 64 6.74 -10.77 -20.62
N SER A 65 6.07 -11.85 -20.23
CA SER A 65 6.67 -12.90 -19.40
C SER A 65 7.92 -13.41 -20.11
N SER A 66 9.08 -13.23 -19.48
CA SER A 66 10.33 -13.93 -19.83
C SER A 66 10.72 -14.84 -18.67
#